data_AF-A0A545SHY6-F1
#
_entry.id   AF-A0A545SHY6-F1
#
_cell.length_a   1.000
_cell.length_b   1.000
_cell.length_c   1.000
_cell.angle_alpha   90.00
_cell.angle_beta   90.00
_cell.angle_gamma   90.00
#
_symmetry.space_group_name_H-M   'P 1'
#
loop_
_entity.id
_entity.type
_entity.pdbx_description
1 polymer ?
#
loop_
_entity_poly.entity_id
_entity_poly.type
_entity_poly.pdbx_seq_one_letter_code
_entity_poly.pdbx_strand_id
1 'polypeptide(L)' 'MKTVVIAGVSGFIGTHLKNHFIKKGFSVSSIGIETYKNENKLLSILEDADIVINLSGANIIHRWS' A
#
# COMPACT_ATOMS: atom_id res chain seq x y z
N MET A 1 -4.43 3.16 -17.86
CA MET A 1 -4.00 4.00 -16.72
C MET A 1 -3.13 3.11 -15.84
N LYS A 2 -1.93 3.56 -15.42
CA LYS A 2 -1.06 2.71 -14.59
C LYS A 2 -1.55 2.63 -13.15
N THR A 3 -1.42 1.46 -12.53
CA THR A 3 -1.89 1.18 -11.17
C THR A 3 -0.71 1.09 -10.20
N VAL A 4 -0.78 1.85 -9.12
CA VAL A 4 0.15 1.79 -7.98
C VAL A 4 -0.57 1.17 -6.79
N VAL A 5 -0.02 0.08 -6.27
CA VAL A 5 -0.49 -0.55 -5.03
C VAL A 5 0.42 -0.13 -3.88
N ILE A 6 -0.17 0.43 -2.83
CA ILE A 6 0.58 0.91 -1.66
C ILE A 6 0.13 0.14 -0.42
N ALA A 7 1.06 -0.58 0.20
CA ALA A 7 0.87 -1.14 1.53
C ALA A 7 1.29 -0.15 2.61
N GLY A 8 0.56 -0.07 3.73
CA GLY A 8 0.82 0.94 4.76
C GLY A 8 0.37 2.35 4.36
N VAL A 9 -0.65 2.47 3.50
CA VAL A 9 -1.10 3.74 2.91
C VAL A 9 -1.57 4.78 3.93
N SER A 10 -2.05 4.34 5.11
CA SER A 10 -2.55 5.23 6.17
C SER A 10 -1.44 5.90 6.98
N GLY A 11 -0.18 5.46 6.83
CA GLY A 11 0.96 6.10 7.48
C GLY A 11 1.30 7.47 6.90
N PHE A 12 2.24 8.18 7.54
CA PHE A 12 2.69 9.51 7.13
C PHE A 12 3.15 9.54 5.66
N ILE A 13 4.09 8.66 5.30
CA ILE A 13 4.62 8.56 3.94
C ILE A 13 3.56 8.04 2.97
N GLY A 14 2.77 7.03 3.38
CA GLY A 14 1.75 6.41 2.55
C GLY A 14 0.67 7.40 2.09
N THR A 15 0.22 8.26 3.01
CA THR A 15 -0.81 9.28 2.70
C THR A 15 -0.28 10.29 1.69
N HIS A 16 0.98 10.71 1.84
CA HIS A 16 1.62 11.64 0.91
C HIS A 16 1.78 11.01 -0.48
N LEU A 17 2.28 9.78 -0.56
CA LEU A 17 2.50 9.08 -1.84
C LEU A 17 1.18 8.79 -2.56
N LYS A 18 0.13 8.37 -1.86
CA LYS A 18 -1.22 8.21 -2.44
C LYS A 18 -1.65 9.48 -3.16
N ASN A 19 -1.59 10.63 -2.47
CA ASN A 19 -2.00 11.91 -3.05
C ASN A 19 -1.10 12.34 -4.21
N HIS A 20 0.21 12.07 -4.12
CA HIS A 20 1.17 12.36 -5.20
C HIS A 20 0.85 11.58 -6.48
N PHE A 21 0.61 10.27 -6.38
CA PHE A 21 0.33 9.42 -7.54
C PHE A 21 -1.05 9.69 -8.14
N ILE A 22 -2.08 9.93 -7.32
CA ILE A 22 -3.40 10.36 -7.82
C ILE A 22 -3.27 11.66 -8.63
N LYS A 23 -2.55 12.66 -8.11
CA LYS A 23 -2.31 13.93 -8.83
C LYS A 23 -1.56 13.75 -10.16
N LYS A 24 -0.77 12.69 -10.30
CA LYS A 24 -0.07 12.33 -11.54
C LYS A 24 -0.90 11.46 -12.50
N GLY A 25 -2.16 11.18 -12.17
CA GLY A 25 -3.07 10.41 -13.03
C GLY A 25 -2.91 8.90 -12.93
N PHE A 26 -2.34 8.39 -11.84
CA PHE A 26 -2.29 6.95 -11.56
C PHE A 26 -3.56 6.50 -10.84
N SER A 27 -3.96 5.24 -11.08
CA SER A 27 -4.88 4.54 -10.19
C SER A 27 -4.12 4.13 -8.94
N VAL A 28 -4.66 4.38 -7.74
CA VAL A 28 -4.02 3.98 -6.49
C VAL A 28 -4.92 3.02 -5.73
N SER A 29 -4.41 1.80 -5.49
CA SER A 29 -5.01 0.79 -4.63
C SER A 29 -4.17 0.61 -3.36
N SER A 30 -4.77 0.08 -2.29
CA SER A 30 -4.11 -0.04 -1.00
C SER A 30 -4.20 -1.44 -0.41
N ILE A 31 -3.10 -1.90 0.18
CA ILE A 31 -3.05 -3.13 0.99
C ILE A 31 -3.14 -2.73 2.47
N GLY A 32 -4.24 -3.13 3.11
CA GLY A 32 -4.45 -3.00 4.56
C GLY A 32 -4.18 -4.31 5.30
N ILE A 33 -4.21 -4.25 6.63
CA ILE A 33 -3.87 -5.42 7.47
C ILE A 33 -4.79 -6.64 7.22
N GLU A 34 -6.08 -6.39 6.94
CA GLU A 34 -7.05 -7.45 6.62
C GLU A 34 -6.79 -8.11 5.27
N THR A 35 -6.16 -7.41 4.32
CA THR A 35 -5.82 -7.98 3.01
C THR A 35 -4.76 -9.08 3.16
N TYR A 36 -3.81 -8.93 4.09
CA TYR A 36 -2.80 -9.96 4.36
C TYR A 36 -3.37 -11.24 4.95
N LYS A 37 -4.58 -11.21 5.53
CA LYS A 37 -5.26 -12.41 6.06
C LYS A 37 -5.95 -13.23 4.97
N ASN A 38 -6.03 -12.72 3.74
CA ASN A 38 -6.66 -13.39 2.62
C ASN A 38 -5.73 -13.39 1.40
N GLU A 39 -5.03 -14.50 1.21
CA GLU A 39 -4.02 -14.67 0.16
C GLU A 39 -4.59 -14.43 -1.25
N ASN A 40 -5.76 -14.99 -1.56
CA ASN A 40 -6.39 -14.81 -2.88
C ASN A 40 -6.69 -13.33 -3.17
N LYS A 41 -7.18 -12.60 -2.16
CA LYS A 41 -7.41 -11.16 -2.29
C LYS A 41 -6.10 -10.40 -2.49
N LEU A 42 -5.05 -10.76 -1.75
CA LEU A 42 -3.73 -10.15 -1.90
C LEU A 42 -3.17 -10.39 -3.31
N LEU A 43 -3.21 -11.63 -3.80
CA LEU A 43 -2.76 -12.00 -5.14
C LEU A 43 -3.50 -11.21 -6.22
N SER A 44 -4.84 -11.15 -6.15
CA SER A 44 -5.64 -10.39 -7.13
C SER A 44 -5.26 -8.90 -7.20
N ILE A 45 -4.91 -8.29 -6.07
CA ILE A 45 -4.48 -6.88 -6.04
C ILE A 45 -3.09 -6.70 -6.64
N LEU A 46 -2.20 -7.69 -6.45
CA LEU A 46 -0.82 -7.63 -6.92
C LEU A 46 -0.68 -7.94 -8.41
N GLU A 47 -1.50 -8.86 -8.95
CA GLU A 47 -1.48 -9.22 -10.37
C GLU A 47 -1.85 -8.04 -11.28
N ASP A 48 -2.74 -7.16 -10.83
CA ASP A 48 -3.18 -5.96 -11.57
C ASP A 48 -2.26 -4.74 -11.39
N ALA A 49 -1.17 -4.87 -10.64
CA ALA A 49 -0.31 -3.75 -10.27
C ALA A 49 0.84 -3.52 -11.27
N ASP A 50 1.01 -2.28 -11.75
CA ASP A 50 2.24 -1.88 -12.46
C ASP A 50 3.40 -1.61 -11.49
N ILE A 51 3.07 -1.12 -10.28
CA ILE A 51 4.03 -0.74 -9.24
C ILE A 51 3.48 -1.15 -7.88
N VAL A 52 4.32 -1.78 -7.06
CA VAL A 52 4.02 -2.10 -5.66
C VAL A 52 4.98 -1.34 -4.75
N ILE A 53 4.44 -0.59 -3.80
CA ILE A 53 5.21 0.15 -2.78
C ILE A 53 4.84 -0.40 -1.41
N ASN A 54 5.78 -1.09 -0.76
CA ASN A 54 5.57 -1.60 0.59
C ASN A 54 6.11 -0.61 1.63
N LEU A 55 5.20 0.07 2.34
CA LEU A 55 5.51 0.90 3.51
C LEU A 55 5.01 0.27 4.81
N SER A 56 4.59 -1.00 4.75
CA SER A 56 4.14 -1.73 5.94
C SER A 56 5.35 -2.05 6.80
N GLY A 57 5.24 -1.76 8.09
CA GLY A 57 6.26 -2.07 9.08
C GLY A 57 5.77 -1.68 10.46
N ALA A 58 6.24 -2.39 11.48
CA ALA A 58 6.01 -2.01 12.86
C ALA A 58 6.81 -0.74 13.17
N ASN A 59 6.20 0.24 13.83
CA ASN A 59 6.87 1.49 14.17
C ASN A 59 8.04 1.22 15.11
N ILE A 60 9.26 1.65 14.77
CA ILE A 60 10.43 1.46 15.65
C ILE A 60 10.25 2.18 17.01
N ILE A 61 9.38 3.21 17.09
CA ILE A 61 8.97 3.89 18.34
C ILE A 61 7.96 3.02 19.12
N HIS A 62 8.38 1.81 19.47
CA HIS A 62 7.76 0.99 20.51
C HIS A 62 8.85 0.19 21.24
N ARG A 63 8.64 -0.06 22.54
CA ARG A 63 9.49 -0.98 23.29
C ARG A 63 9.16 -2.38 22.80
N TRP A 64 10.14 -3.07 22.23
CA TRP A 64 10.04 -4.51 21.99
C TRP A 64 10.11 -5.18 23.36
N SER A 65 8.97 -5.66 23.87
CA SER A 65 8.88 -6.46 25.10
C SER A 65 8.53 -7.89 24.73
#